data_AF-A0ABC9GNU6-F1
#
_entry.id   AF-A0ABC9GNU6-F1
#
_cell.length_a   1.000
_cell.length_b   1.000
_cell.length_c   1.000
_cell.angle_alpha   90.00
_cell.angle_beta   90.00
_cell.angle_gamma   90.00
#
_symmetry.space_group_name_H-M   'P 1'
#
loop_
_entity.id
_entity.type
_entity.pdbx_description
1 polymer ?
#
loop_
_entity_poly.entity_id
_entity_poly.type
_entity_poly.pdbx_seq_one_letter_code
_entity_poly.pdbx_strand_id
1 'polypeptide(L)'
;MPLSKQSRGEPHDAPRTSKPTGQQRLYLIFDDWPWGYSIRKLKLSRRSPHQRRLELHRPQHKRLPPPCICLEAIRRLPVYFAAFGTNIITVHPRKDFWDVRVPQFVVPIFDVRSLCVKFGPALLCLADPILITVGDEVFALDYESFSVLSMKSECYPHEWCFLQPPPFLSSDVTSFVSSYEGIIFASTNCATFAFNISSGMWEQSSKDALPFTGPANYVHALEMFVGLSKDPNTYGHLCSCRVSGSDVRFSKEYLLSKDPADCHVSATLVYLGGSEPGFCLVECVCITDTRVEECDQLVKCVDEGGGNCGELDQLKKNVDEGDTASGNCEELYQLKKNVDEGDGASGSMHHKYIYRLTTFSLSYDNNGDLTTGDTCVVQCYKVPEEVSEAIYQQNPVAFWL
;
A
#
# COMPACT_ATOMS: atom_id res chain seq x y z
N MET A 1 -56.95 -1.91 38.91
CA MET A 1 -56.91 -1.72 37.44
C MET A 1 -55.47 -1.45 37.03
N PRO A 2 -55.02 -1.96 35.86
CA PRO A 2 -53.69 -2.52 35.70
C PRO A 2 -52.71 -1.63 34.94
N LEU A 3 -51.42 -1.95 35.11
CA LEU A 3 -50.27 -1.43 34.38
C LEU A 3 -50.39 -1.65 32.85
N SER A 4 -50.03 -0.65 32.05
CA SER A 4 -49.81 -0.79 30.61
C SER A 4 -48.43 -0.30 30.17
N LYS A 5 -47.55 -1.30 30.01
CA LYS A 5 -46.54 -1.52 28.96
C LYS A 5 -45.89 -0.33 28.25
N GLN A 6 -44.58 -0.19 28.46
CA GLN A 6 -43.63 0.43 27.55
C GLN A 6 -43.63 -0.30 26.19
N SER A 7 -43.91 0.40 25.10
CA SER A 7 -43.57 -0.06 23.75
C SER A 7 -42.10 0.25 23.47
N ARG A 8 -41.34 -0.80 23.16
CA ARG A 8 -40.04 -0.73 22.49
C ARG A 8 -40.14 0.16 21.25
N GLY A 9 -39.46 1.31 21.28
CA GLY A 9 -39.11 2.02 20.06
C GLY A 9 -38.04 1.23 19.34
N GLU A 10 -38.29 0.90 18.08
CA GLU A 10 -37.31 0.37 17.14
C GLU A 10 -36.10 1.32 17.05
N PRO A 11 -34.87 0.82 16.86
CA PRO A 11 -33.74 1.70 16.63
C PRO A 11 -33.94 2.40 15.28
N HIS A 12 -34.06 3.72 15.34
CA HIS A 12 -34.02 4.59 14.18
C HIS A 12 -32.78 4.28 13.33
N ASP A 13 -33.04 3.80 12.10
CA ASP A 13 -32.08 3.72 11.01
C ASP A 13 -31.34 5.07 10.88
N ALA A 14 -30.04 5.05 11.17
CA ALA A 14 -29.12 6.12 10.78
C ALA A 14 -28.91 6.08 9.25
N PRO A 15 -28.57 7.22 8.62
CA PRO A 15 -28.78 7.41 7.20
C PRO A 15 -27.91 6.48 6.37
N ARG A 16 -28.54 5.75 5.45
CA ARG A 16 -27.88 5.08 4.34
C ARG A 16 -26.96 6.08 3.67
N THR A 17 -25.65 5.84 3.74
CA THR A 17 -24.66 6.51 2.92
C THR A 17 -25.18 6.51 1.48
N SER A 18 -25.23 7.70 0.88
CA SER A 18 -25.72 7.89 -0.47
C SER A 18 -25.06 6.87 -1.39
N LYS A 19 -25.85 6.03 -2.06
CA LYS A 19 -25.36 5.07 -3.07
C LYS A 19 -24.36 5.80 -3.98
N PRO A 20 -23.11 5.34 -4.13
CA PRO A 20 -22.22 5.91 -5.13
C PRO A 20 -22.82 5.59 -6.50
N THR A 21 -23.40 6.61 -7.13
CA THR A 21 -23.96 6.57 -8.48
C THR A 21 -22.88 6.70 -9.56
N GLY A 22 -21.61 6.81 -9.16
CA GLY A 22 -20.43 6.65 -10.02
C GLY A 22 -19.84 5.25 -9.88
N GLN A 23 -19.40 4.65 -11.00
CA GLN A 23 -18.65 3.41 -10.91
C GLN A 23 -17.27 3.69 -10.30
N GLN A 24 -17.03 3.24 -9.07
CA GLN A 24 -15.72 3.31 -8.41
C GLN A 24 -14.61 2.67 -9.27
N ARG A 25 -13.39 3.19 -9.13
CA ARG A 25 -12.22 2.85 -9.94
C ARG A 25 -10.97 2.82 -9.09
N LEU A 26 -10.01 2.02 -9.55
CA LEU A 26 -8.67 2.00 -8.97
C LEU A 26 -7.84 3.08 -9.65
N TYR A 27 -7.17 3.91 -8.86
CA TYR A 27 -6.25 4.93 -9.33
C TYR A 27 -4.85 4.52 -8.89
N LEU A 28 -3.93 4.37 -9.84
CA LEU A 28 -2.52 4.10 -9.61
C LEU A 28 -1.71 5.38 -9.85
N ILE A 29 -0.70 5.62 -9.01
CA ILE A 29 0.14 6.81 -9.08
C ILE A 29 1.59 6.39 -9.37
N PHE A 30 2.19 7.02 -10.37
CA PHE A 30 3.57 6.77 -10.81
C PHE A 30 4.32 8.08 -10.93
N ASP A 31 5.62 8.09 -10.64
CA ASP A 31 6.47 9.29 -10.80
C ASP A 31 7.12 9.36 -12.20
N ASP A 32 6.41 8.88 -13.21
CA ASP A 32 6.83 8.72 -14.60
C ASP A 32 6.72 10.01 -15.43
N TRP A 33 6.32 11.12 -14.82
CA TRP A 33 6.25 12.42 -15.47
C TRP A 33 7.46 13.27 -15.08
N PRO A 34 8.15 13.96 -16.02
CA PRO A 34 9.38 14.70 -15.70
C PRO A 34 9.27 15.70 -14.54
N TRP A 35 8.07 16.23 -14.31
CA TRP A 35 7.79 17.24 -13.30
C TRP A 35 7.06 16.70 -12.06
N GLY A 36 6.81 15.39 -11.97
CA GLY A 36 6.10 14.81 -10.83
C GLY A 36 5.47 13.47 -11.15
N TYR A 37 4.15 13.37 -10.98
CA TYR A 37 3.44 12.10 -11.01
C TYR A 37 2.32 12.08 -12.02
N SER A 38 2.08 10.92 -12.61
CA SER A 38 0.89 10.63 -13.38
C SER A 38 -0.10 9.80 -12.56
N ILE A 39 -1.39 10.14 -12.68
CA ILE A 39 -2.49 9.39 -12.07
C ILE A 39 -3.21 8.64 -13.18
N ARG A 40 -3.31 7.32 -13.05
CA ARG A 40 -3.88 6.42 -14.06
C ARG A 40 -5.10 5.70 -13.51
N LYS A 41 -6.21 5.82 -14.22
CA LYS A 41 -7.52 5.27 -13.84
C LYS A 41 -7.74 3.88 -14.45
N LEU A 42 -7.87 2.86 -13.61
CA LEU A 42 -8.09 1.48 -14.00
C LEU A 42 -9.51 1.01 -13.67
N LYS A 43 -10.11 0.29 -14.63
CA LYS A 43 -11.34 -0.46 -14.40
C LYS A 43 -10.96 -1.89 -14.02
N LEU A 44 -11.23 -2.25 -12.77
CA LEU A 44 -11.08 -3.63 -12.34
C LEU A 44 -12.12 -4.51 -13.05
N SER A 45 -11.70 -5.71 -13.46
CA SER A 45 -12.62 -6.69 -14.04
C SER A 45 -13.71 -7.02 -13.03
N ARG A 46 -14.97 -6.86 -13.42
CA ARG A 46 -16.09 -7.30 -12.59
C ARG A 46 -16.21 -8.82 -12.66
N ARG A 47 -16.47 -9.41 -11.50
CA ARG A 47 -16.87 -10.79 -11.25
C ARG A 47 -17.71 -11.41 -12.37
N SER A 48 -17.34 -12.62 -12.78
CA SER A 48 -18.28 -13.60 -13.34
C SER A 48 -18.26 -14.84 -12.42
N PRO A 49 -19.39 -15.25 -11.82
CA PRO A 49 -19.49 -16.43 -10.96
C PRO A 49 -19.10 -17.76 -11.62
N HIS A 50 -18.84 -17.76 -12.93
CA HIS A 50 -18.50 -18.95 -13.71
C HIS A 50 -17.06 -18.98 -14.22
N GLN A 51 -16.22 -18.02 -13.83
CA GLN A 51 -14.82 -18.02 -14.26
C GLN A 51 -14.01 -18.97 -13.36
N ARG A 52 -14.12 -20.27 -13.64
CA ARG A 52 -13.21 -21.27 -13.07
C ARG A 52 -11.78 -20.94 -13.44
N ARG A 53 -10.88 -21.18 -12.49
CA ARG A 53 -9.43 -21.15 -12.58
C ARG A 53 -8.95 -21.85 -13.86
N LEU A 54 -8.72 -21.08 -14.92
CA LEU A 54 -7.89 -21.48 -16.06
C LEU A 54 -6.46 -21.03 -15.74
N GLU A 55 -5.88 -21.62 -14.70
CA GLU A 55 -4.44 -21.54 -14.48
C GLU A 55 -3.76 -22.49 -15.45
N LEU A 56 -3.36 -21.96 -16.60
CA LEU A 56 -2.24 -22.55 -17.35
C LEU A 56 -1.47 -21.54 -18.18
N HIS A 57 -1.84 -20.25 -18.22
CA HIS A 57 -1.16 -19.26 -19.05
C HIS A 57 -0.71 -18.07 -18.20
N ARG A 58 0.58 -17.71 -18.35
CA ARG A 58 1.17 -16.52 -17.75
C ARG A 58 0.26 -15.32 -18.05
N PRO A 59 -0.13 -14.50 -17.06
CA PRO A 59 -1.00 -13.36 -17.32
C PRO A 59 -0.34 -12.45 -18.37
N GLN A 60 -1.04 -12.14 -19.45
CA GLN A 60 -0.49 -11.23 -20.45
C GLN A 60 -0.23 -9.86 -19.81
N HIS A 61 0.99 -9.35 -19.96
CA HIS A 61 1.36 -8.05 -19.44
C HIS A 61 0.67 -6.95 -20.25
N LYS A 62 -0.35 -6.34 -19.66
CA LYS A 62 -1.11 -5.25 -20.27
C LYS A 62 -0.33 -3.95 -20.20
N ARG A 63 -0.59 -3.04 -21.14
CA ARG A 63 -0.17 -1.64 -21.00
C ARG A 63 -1.13 -0.93 -20.04
N LEU A 64 -0.59 -0.04 -19.21
CA LEU A 64 -1.41 0.84 -18.40
C LEU A 64 -2.21 1.80 -19.30
N PRO A 65 -3.42 2.21 -18.88
CA PRO A 65 -4.14 3.28 -19.55
C PRO A 65 -3.33 4.59 -19.51
N PRO A 66 -3.56 5.52 -20.45
CA PRO A 66 -2.94 6.84 -20.40
C PRO A 66 -3.31 7.56 -19.09
N PRO A 67 -2.46 8.48 -18.61
CA PRO A 67 -2.76 9.22 -17.39
C PRO A 67 -3.98 10.12 -17.59
N CYS A 68 -4.84 10.18 -16.58
CA CYS A 68 -5.98 11.11 -16.60
C CYS A 68 -5.56 12.51 -16.18
N ILE A 69 -4.49 12.63 -15.39
CA ILE A 69 -3.86 13.90 -15.00
C ILE A 69 -2.40 13.66 -14.63
N CYS A 70 -1.58 14.70 -14.77
CA CYS A 70 -0.24 14.77 -14.21
C CYS A 70 -0.21 15.88 -13.14
N LEU A 71 0.38 15.60 -11.98
CA LEU A 71 0.52 16.53 -10.88
C LEU A 71 2.00 16.84 -10.64
N GLU A 72 2.31 18.13 -10.52
CA GLU A 72 3.66 18.58 -10.19
C GLU A 72 3.94 18.31 -8.72
N ALA A 73 5.03 17.59 -8.46
CA ALA A 73 5.50 17.25 -7.13
C ALA A 73 6.91 16.68 -7.18
N ILE A 74 7.59 16.62 -6.03
CA ILE A 74 8.91 15.99 -5.93
C ILE A 74 8.78 14.50 -6.20
N ARG A 75 9.36 14.05 -7.32
CA ARG A 75 9.48 12.62 -7.68
C ARG A 75 10.19 11.83 -6.59
N ARG A 76 10.06 10.49 -6.59
CA ARG A 76 10.69 9.55 -5.62
C ARG A 76 10.11 9.55 -4.21
N LEU A 77 9.02 10.26 -3.97
CA LEU A 77 8.39 10.43 -2.66
C LEU A 77 6.88 10.08 -2.69
N PRO A 78 6.49 8.87 -3.11
CA PRO A 78 5.08 8.52 -3.28
C PRO A 78 4.27 8.53 -1.96
N VAL A 79 4.91 8.43 -0.79
CA VAL A 79 4.27 8.50 0.55
C VAL A 79 3.46 9.78 0.82
N TYR A 80 3.69 10.85 0.07
CA TYR A 80 3.00 12.14 0.24
C TYR A 80 1.64 12.22 -0.49
N PHE A 81 1.09 11.09 -0.93
CA PHE A 81 -0.26 11.03 -1.49
C PHE A 81 -1.26 10.46 -0.49
N ALA A 82 -2.44 11.06 -0.43
CA ALA A 82 -3.58 10.54 0.31
C ALA A 82 -4.87 10.70 -0.50
N ALA A 83 -5.88 9.89 -0.17
CA ALA A 83 -7.20 9.97 -0.81
C ALA A 83 -8.33 10.00 0.22
N PHE A 84 -9.25 10.95 0.05
CA PHE A 84 -10.39 11.17 0.95
C PHE A 84 -11.60 11.61 0.13
N GLY A 85 -12.79 11.10 0.47
CA GLY A 85 -13.99 11.34 -0.32
C GLY A 85 -13.80 10.96 -1.81
N THR A 86 -13.83 11.95 -2.71
CA THR A 86 -13.53 11.79 -4.15
C THR A 86 -12.22 12.47 -4.57
N ASN A 87 -11.38 12.86 -3.61
CA ASN A 87 -10.20 13.66 -3.85
C ASN A 87 -8.92 12.86 -3.61
N ILE A 88 -7.89 13.15 -4.41
CA ILE A 88 -6.51 12.74 -4.18
C ILE A 88 -5.72 14.02 -3.90
N ILE A 89 -5.05 14.10 -2.75
CA ILE A 89 -4.18 15.21 -2.37
C ILE A 89 -2.72 14.79 -2.43
N THR A 90 -1.87 15.72 -2.82
CA THR A 90 -0.41 15.61 -2.70
C THR A 90 0.06 16.60 -1.63
N VAL A 91 0.73 16.11 -0.59
CA VAL A 91 1.27 16.94 0.50
C VAL A 91 2.80 17.03 0.44
N HIS A 92 3.37 16.91 -0.76
CA HIS A 92 4.82 16.89 -0.95
C HIS A 92 5.50 18.14 -0.40
N PRO A 93 6.71 18.02 0.16
CA PRO A 93 7.54 19.18 0.45
C PRO A 93 7.86 19.88 -0.88
N ARG A 94 8.11 21.19 -0.84
CA ARG A 94 8.58 21.94 -2.01
C ARG A 94 10.10 21.99 -2.02
N LYS A 95 10.69 21.92 -3.23
CA LYS A 95 12.15 22.00 -3.43
C LYS A 95 12.69 23.38 -3.06
N ASP A 96 11.93 24.43 -3.37
CA ASP A 96 12.35 25.81 -3.24
C ASP A 96 11.38 26.59 -2.33
N PHE A 97 11.65 26.62 -1.03
CA PHE A 97 10.95 27.48 -0.05
C PHE A 97 11.02 28.98 -0.40
N TRP A 98 11.94 29.36 -1.29
CA TRP A 98 12.30 30.74 -1.65
C TRP A 98 11.78 31.16 -3.04
N ASP A 99 11.14 30.28 -3.82
CA ASP A 99 10.53 30.66 -5.09
C ASP A 99 9.19 31.37 -4.84
N VAL A 100 9.22 32.69 -4.92
CA VAL A 100 8.10 33.60 -4.63
C VAL A 100 7.01 33.57 -5.72
N ARG A 101 7.21 32.86 -6.84
CA ARG A 101 6.31 32.88 -8.01
C ARG A 101 5.09 31.96 -7.91
N VAL A 102 5.08 31.02 -6.98
CA VAL A 102 3.94 30.13 -6.71
C VAL A 102 3.47 30.40 -5.29
N PRO A 103 2.15 30.54 -5.01
CA PRO A 103 1.67 30.74 -3.64
C PRO A 103 2.31 29.68 -2.74
N GLN A 104 3.08 30.12 -1.75
CA GLN A 104 3.97 29.28 -0.93
C GLN A 104 3.22 28.20 -0.13
N PHE A 105 1.90 28.32 -0.04
CA PHE A 105 1.06 27.61 0.91
C PHE A 105 -0.02 26.75 0.24
N VAL A 106 0.10 26.42 -1.06
CA VAL A 106 -0.93 25.61 -1.74
C VAL A 106 -0.43 24.31 -2.33
N VAL A 107 -1.24 23.25 -2.21
CA VAL A 107 -1.04 21.94 -2.81
C VAL A 107 -2.21 21.57 -3.72
N PRO A 108 -1.97 20.87 -4.85
CA PRO A 108 -3.06 20.45 -5.71
C PRO A 108 -3.85 19.28 -5.10
N ILE A 109 -5.16 19.35 -5.26
CA ILE A 109 -6.14 18.35 -4.87
C ILE A 109 -6.92 17.97 -6.11
N PHE A 110 -6.77 16.73 -6.57
CA PHE A 110 -7.46 16.23 -7.75
C PHE A 110 -8.78 15.54 -7.37
N ASP A 111 -9.90 16.12 -7.79
CA ASP A 111 -11.23 15.52 -7.59
C ASP A 111 -11.54 14.57 -8.76
N VAL A 112 -11.54 13.27 -8.49
CA VAL A 112 -11.70 12.24 -9.53
C VAL A 112 -13.11 12.19 -10.11
N ARG A 113 -14.10 12.78 -9.42
CA ARG A 113 -15.49 12.80 -9.87
C ARG A 113 -15.74 13.92 -10.87
N SER A 114 -15.24 15.11 -10.58
CA SER A 114 -15.36 16.28 -11.46
C SER A 114 -14.23 16.38 -12.49
N LEU A 115 -13.13 15.63 -12.28
CA LEU A 115 -11.87 15.74 -13.02
C LEU A 115 -11.25 17.15 -12.93
N CYS A 116 -11.57 17.88 -11.86
CA CYS A 116 -11.05 19.21 -11.61
C CYS A 116 -9.91 19.18 -10.58
N VAL A 117 -9.02 20.15 -10.67
CA VAL A 117 -7.99 20.41 -9.65
C VAL A 117 -8.43 21.58 -8.78
N LYS A 118 -8.42 21.35 -7.47
CA LYS A 118 -8.59 22.35 -6.42
C LYS A 118 -7.23 22.57 -5.75
N PHE A 119 -7.13 23.60 -4.92
CA PHE A 119 -5.91 23.89 -4.16
C PHE A 119 -6.24 23.91 -2.67
N GLY A 120 -5.44 23.19 -1.87
CA GLY A 120 -5.52 23.13 -0.42
C GLY A 120 -4.29 23.70 0.26
N PRO A 121 -4.31 23.92 1.59
CA PRO A 121 -3.14 24.39 2.32
C PRO A 121 -2.02 23.34 2.32
N ALA A 122 -0.80 23.79 2.09
CA ALA A 122 0.40 22.96 2.27
C ALA A 122 0.71 22.77 3.76
N LEU A 123 1.27 21.61 4.12
CA LEU A 123 1.87 21.40 5.43
C LEU A 123 3.39 21.56 5.28
N LEU A 124 3.96 22.54 6.00
CA LEU A 124 5.39 22.84 5.91
C LEU A 124 6.19 21.76 6.64
N CYS A 125 7.35 21.40 6.08
CA CYS A 125 8.37 20.57 6.74
C CYS A 125 7.98 19.11 7.06
N LEU A 126 7.01 18.52 6.35
CA LEU A 126 6.72 17.09 6.48
C LEU A 126 7.92 16.23 6.05
N ALA A 127 8.46 15.42 6.96
CA ALA A 127 9.51 14.44 6.69
C ALA A 127 8.95 13.02 6.85
N ASP A 128 8.77 12.31 5.73
CA ASP A 128 8.25 10.93 5.69
C ASP A 128 6.94 10.73 6.49
N PRO A 129 5.87 11.50 6.18
CA PRO A 129 4.64 11.46 6.94
C PRO A 129 3.87 10.15 6.75
N ILE A 130 3.18 9.71 7.79
CA ILE A 130 2.12 8.71 7.70
C ILE A 130 0.79 9.44 7.53
N LEU A 131 0.19 9.29 6.35
CA LEU A 131 -1.09 9.90 6.02
C LEU A 131 -2.24 8.91 6.27
N ILE A 132 -3.22 9.34 7.07
CA ILE A 132 -4.35 8.52 7.50
C ILE A 132 -5.63 9.25 7.13
N THR A 133 -6.55 8.57 6.46
CA THR A 133 -7.79 9.20 5.98
C THR A 133 -9.00 8.63 6.70
N VAL A 134 -9.84 9.53 7.22
CA VAL A 134 -11.08 9.18 7.92
C VAL A 134 -12.20 10.06 7.38
N GLY A 135 -13.08 9.46 6.57
CA GLY A 135 -14.12 10.22 5.87
C GLY A 135 -13.54 11.27 4.91
N ASP A 136 -13.85 12.54 5.15
CA ASP A 136 -13.38 13.70 4.38
C ASP A 136 -12.23 14.46 5.07
N GLU A 137 -11.56 13.81 6.03
CA GLU A 137 -10.42 14.35 6.78
C GLU A 137 -9.15 13.56 6.48
N VAL A 138 -8.04 14.29 6.36
CA VAL A 138 -6.70 13.74 6.20
C VAL A 138 -5.89 14.10 7.45
N PHE A 139 -5.41 13.08 8.13
CA PHE A 139 -4.52 13.21 9.27
C PHE A 139 -3.09 12.96 8.79
N ALA A 140 -2.16 13.79 9.24
CA ALA A 140 -0.74 13.62 9.00
C ALA A 140 -0.05 13.39 10.34
N LEU A 141 0.55 12.21 10.47
CA LEU A 141 1.47 11.86 11.54
C LEU A 141 2.89 12.05 11.02
N ASP A 142 3.55 13.08 11.53
CA ASP A 142 4.94 13.43 11.25
C ASP A 142 5.80 13.09 12.48
N TYR A 143 7.12 13.21 12.39
CA TYR A 143 8.11 12.76 13.40
C TYR A 143 7.63 12.83 14.86
N GLU A 144 7.16 14.00 15.30
CA GLU A 144 6.57 14.23 16.63
C GLU A 144 5.25 15.00 16.59
N SER A 145 4.71 15.29 15.40
CA SER A 145 3.51 16.11 15.25
C SER A 145 2.35 15.32 14.67
N PHE A 146 1.15 15.67 15.11
CA PHE A 146 -0.08 15.11 14.57
C PHE A 146 -0.99 16.26 14.16
N SER A 147 -1.47 16.25 12.93
CA SER A 147 -2.28 17.33 12.39
C SER A 147 -3.41 16.78 11.52
N VAL A 148 -4.45 17.59 11.35
CA VAL A 148 -5.60 17.25 10.51
C VAL A 148 -5.92 18.36 9.53
N LEU A 149 -6.29 17.96 8.33
CA LEU A 149 -6.87 18.78 7.30
C LEU A 149 -8.31 18.33 7.06
N SER A 150 -9.28 19.20 7.34
CA SER A 150 -10.71 18.94 7.14
C SER A 150 -11.22 19.73 5.94
N MET A 151 -11.90 19.03 5.02
CA MET A 151 -12.43 19.59 3.78
C MET A 151 -13.95 19.81 3.81
N LYS A 152 -14.55 19.76 5.00
CA LYS A 152 -16.01 19.83 5.22
C LYS A 152 -16.62 21.23 5.02
N SER A 153 -15.84 22.26 4.68
CA SER A 153 -16.32 23.64 4.53
C SER A 153 -16.34 24.12 3.08
N GLU A 154 -17.44 24.75 2.68
CA GLU A 154 -17.65 25.34 1.34
C GLU A 154 -16.84 26.64 1.12
N CYS A 155 -16.28 27.22 2.19
CA CYS A 155 -15.52 28.47 2.16
C CYS A 155 -14.04 28.21 2.43
N TYR A 156 -13.28 27.92 1.37
CA TYR A 156 -11.82 27.69 1.35
C TYR A 156 -11.33 26.56 2.29
N PRO A 157 -10.32 25.78 1.87
CA PRO A 157 -9.78 24.75 2.74
C PRO A 157 -9.09 25.43 3.93
N HIS A 158 -9.58 25.08 5.12
CA HIS A 158 -9.09 25.58 6.40
C HIS A 158 -7.67 25.02 6.62
N GLU A 159 -6.82 25.78 7.30
CA GLU A 159 -5.43 25.43 7.58
C GLU A 159 -5.29 24.07 8.29
N TRP A 160 -4.10 23.47 8.18
CA TRP A 160 -3.76 22.28 8.97
C TRP A 160 -3.85 22.61 10.45
N CYS A 161 -4.63 21.83 11.19
CA CYS A 161 -4.83 22.01 12.61
C CYS A 161 -3.98 20.99 13.37
N PHE A 162 -3.09 21.48 14.25
CA PHE A 162 -2.31 20.61 15.13
C PHE A 162 -3.19 20.00 16.23
N LEU A 163 -3.01 18.71 16.44
CA LEU A 163 -3.71 17.90 17.43
C LEU A 163 -2.76 17.55 18.59
N GLN A 164 -3.27 16.82 19.58
CA GLN A 164 -2.43 16.29 20.65
C GLN A 164 -1.29 15.45 20.03
N PRO A 165 -0.02 15.72 20.40
CA PRO A 165 1.10 14.90 19.96
C PRO A 165 0.90 13.42 20.29
N PRO A 166 1.34 12.52 19.40
CA PRO A 166 1.27 11.08 19.64
C PRO A 166 2.19 10.69 20.81
N PRO A 167 1.85 9.67 21.61
CA PRO A 167 2.71 9.15 22.67
C PRO A 167 3.85 8.24 22.16
N PHE A 168 4.21 8.36 20.89
CA PHE A 168 5.20 7.54 20.18
C PHE A 168 5.76 8.34 18.99
N LEU A 169 6.91 7.91 18.45
CA LEU A 169 7.47 8.51 17.23
C LEU A 169 6.83 7.90 15.98
N SER A 170 6.67 8.69 14.92
CA SER A 170 6.11 8.18 13.66
C SER A 170 6.95 7.05 13.06
N SER A 171 8.27 7.08 13.23
CA SER A 171 9.21 6.04 12.80
C SER A 171 9.00 4.69 13.49
N ASP A 172 8.38 4.67 14.68
CA ASP A 172 8.11 3.44 15.43
C ASP A 172 6.81 2.76 14.98
N VAL A 173 5.99 3.45 14.17
CA VAL A 173 4.71 2.93 13.69
C VAL A 173 4.95 1.85 12.65
N THR A 174 4.41 0.68 12.93
CA THR A 174 4.51 -0.49 12.04
C THR A 174 3.23 -0.76 11.28
N SER A 175 2.08 -0.33 11.83
CA SER A 175 0.80 -0.37 11.13
C SER A 175 -0.19 0.64 11.67
N PHE A 176 -1.19 0.95 10.86
CA PHE A 176 -2.27 1.87 11.23
C PHE A 176 -3.60 1.43 10.61
N VAL A 177 -4.70 1.75 11.29
CA VAL A 177 -6.07 1.46 10.86
C VAL A 177 -6.98 2.62 11.24
N SER A 178 -7.88 3.04 10.35
CA SER A 178 -9.00 3.89 10.73
C SER A 178 -10.29 3.09 10.86
N SER A 179 -11.03 3.37 11.94
CA SER A 179 -12.39 2.87 12.16
C SER A 179 -13.44 3.87 11.68
N TYR A 180 -14.59 3.36 11.27
CA TYR A 180 -15.79 4.16 10.95
C TYR A 180 -16.32 4.95 12.16
N GLU A 181 -15.97 4.53 13.38
CA GLU A 181 -16.35 5.19 14.63
C GLU A 181 -15.53 6.46 14.91
N GLY A 182 -14.65 6.86 13.98
CA GLY A 182 -13.80 8.03 14.17
C GLY A 182 -12.64 7.76 15.12
N ILE A 183 -12.12 6.53 15.12
CA ILE A 183 -10.95 6.14 15.89
C ILE A 183 -9.82 5.78 14.93
N ILE A 184 -8.63 6.35 15.15
CA ILE A 184 -7.42 5.99 14.44
C ILE A 184 -6.57 5.13 15.36
N PHE A 185 -6.26 3.92 14.93
CA PHE A 185 -5.32 3.04 15.60
C PHE A 185 -3.95 3.16 14.95
N ALA A 186 -2.92 3.37 15.77
CA ALA A 186 -1.53 3.35 15.38
C ALA A 186 -0.80 2.33 16.26
N SER A 187 -0.10 1.39 15.63
CA SER A 187 0.58 0.31 16.33
C SER A 187 2.08 0.39 16.13
N THR A 188 2.81 0.35 17.25
CA THR A 188 4.28 0.26 17.27
C THR A 188 4.71 -1.19 17.42
N ASN A 189 6.02 -1.44 17.51
CA ASN A 189 6.54 -2.77 17.82
C ASN A 189 6.12 -3.31 19.20
N CYS A 190 5.63 -2.46 20.10
CA CYS A 190 5.37 -2.84 21.49
C CYS A 190 3.92 -2.67 21.93
N ALA A 191 3.12 -1.83 21.27
CA ALA A 191 1.78 -1.51 21.73
C ALA A 191 0.89 -0.97 20.61
N THR A 192 -0.40 -0.88 20.89
CA THR A 192 -1.37 -0.23 20.00
C THR A 192 -2.05 0.92 20.72
N PHE A 193 -2.04 2.08 20.06
CA PHE A 193 -2.62 3.32 20.55
C PHE A 193 -3.83 3.69 19.71
N ALA A 194 -4.84 4.27 20.35
CA ALA A 194 -6.05 4.76 19.71
C ALA A 194 -6.15 6.27 19.90
N PHE A 195 -6.36 6.98 18.80
CA PHE A 195 -6.75 8.38 18.81
C PHE A 195 -8.24 8.47 18.54
N ASN A 196 -8.98 9.00 19.51
CA ASN A 196 -10.41 9.26 19.32
C ASN A 196 -10.58 10.69 18.77
N ILE A 197 -11.09 10.79 17.54
CA ILE A 197 -11.25 12.07 16.84
C ILE A 197 -12.22 13.00 17.59
N SER A 198 -13.22 12.44 18.28
CA SER A 198 -14.21 13.24 19.02
C SER A 198 -13.65 13.84 20.30
N SER A 199 -12.80 13.09 21.03
CA SER A 199 -12.16 13.60 22.24
C SER A 199 -10.87 14.37 21.96
N GLY A 200 -10.23 14.12 20.81
CA GLY A 200 -8.92 14.68 20.46
C GLY A 200 -7.77 14.08 21.27
N MET A 201 -7.96 12.91 21.89
CA MET A 201 -7.00 12.32 22.83
C MET A 201 -6.44 10.98 22.34
N TRP A 202 -5.17 10.76 22.62
CA TRP A 202 -4.51 9.46 22.48
C TRP A 202 -4.63 8.62 23.75
N GLU A 203 -4.96 7.34 23.59
CA GLU A 203 -5.01 6.35 24.66
C GLU A 203 -4.31 5.06 24.23
N GLN A 204 -3.70 4.34 25.17
CA GLN A 204 -3.18 3.01 24.88
C GLN A 204 -4.34 2.01 24.82
N SER A 205 -4.63 1.50 23.63
CA SER A 205 -5.74 0.55 23.40
C SER A 205 -5.34 -0.89 23.69
N SER A 206 -4.09 -1.27 23.43
CA SER A 206 -3.58 -2.62 23.70
C SER A 206 -2.10 -2.58 24.09
N LYS A 207 -1.68 -3.59 24.86
CA LYS A 207 -0.27 -3.87 25.18
C LYS A 207 0.41 -4.71 24.09
N ASP A 208 -0.36 -5.19 23.12
CA ASP A 208 0.14 -5.98 22.02
C ASP A 208 0.17 -5.13 20.73
N ALA A 209 1.15 -5.39 19.89
CA ALA A 209 1.23 -4.81 18.55
C ALA A 209 0.22 -5.48 17.61
N LEU A 210 -0.30 -4.72 16.65
CA LEU A 210 -1.12 -5.27 15.58
C LEU A 210 -0.25 -6.14 14.65
N PRO A 211 -0.79 -7.25 14.13
CA PRO A 211 -0.04 -8.22 13.33
C PRO A 211 0.15 -7.78 11.86
N PHE A 212 0.03 -6.47 11.57
CA PHE A 212 0.04 -5.94 10.21
C PHE A 212 1.34 -5.22 9.87
N THR A 213 1.69 -5.20 8.58
CA THR A 213 2.69 -4.29 8.02
C THR A 213 1.98 -3.19 7.22
N GLY A 214 2.23 -1.93 7.59
CA GLY A 214 1.64 -0.77 6.94
C GLY A 214 0.12 -0.60 7.19
N PRO A 215 -0.63 -0.02 6.23
CA PRO A 215 -2.06 0.21 6.40
C PRO A 215 -2.86 -1.09 6.46
N ALA A 216 -3.80 -1.16 7.40
CA ALA A 216 -4.84 -2.18 7.45
C ALA A 216 -6.24 -1.54 7.40
N ASN A 217 -7.25 -2.35 7.13
CA ASN A 217 -8.61 -1.89 6.89
C ASN A 217 -9.57 -2.52 7.91
N TYR A 218 -10.47 -1.71 8.48
CA TYR A 218 -11.60 -2.26 9.23
C TYR A 218 -12.70 -2.75 8.27
N VAL A 219 -13.05 -4.03 8.40
CA VAL A 219 -14.01 -4.70 7.52
C VAL A 219 -15.30 -4.98 8.29
N HIS A 220 -16.32 -4.15 8.09
CA HIS A 220 -17.62 -4.29 8.75
C HIS A 220 -18.25 -5.68 8.63
N ALA A 221 -18.20 -6.29 7.43
CA ALA A 221 -18.80 -7.60 7.21
C ALA A 221 -18.16 -8.71 8.04
N LEU A 222 -16.93 -8.50 8.51
CA LEU A 222 -16.18 -9.44 9.35
C LEU A 222 -16.06 -8.95 10.79
N GLU A 223 -16.36 -7.68 11.07
CA GLU A 223 -16.11 -6.97 12.34
C GLU A 223 -14.64 -7.05 12.81
N MET A 224 -13.70 -7.06 11.85
CA MET A 224 -12.27 -7.31 12.09
C MET A 224 -11.40 -6.30 11.33
N PHE A 225 -10.20 -6.07 11.85
CA PHE A 225 -9.11 -5.48 11.08
C PHE A 225 -8.54 -6.52 10.13
N VAL A 226 -8.21 -6.11 8.91
CA VAL A 226 -7.60 -6.96 7.89
C VAL A 226 -6.44 -6.22 7.22
N GLY A 227 -5.29 -6.86 7.13
CA GLY A 227 -4.09 -6.28 6.53
C GLY A 227 -3.11 -7.35 6.05
N LEU A 228 -1.96 -6.89 5.53
CA LEU A 228 -0.84 -7.77 5.17
C LEU A 228 -0.11 -8.22 6.43
N SER A 229 0.23 -9.51 6.52
CA SER A 229 0.94 -10.03 7.68
C SER A 229 2.31 -9.38 7.85
N LYS A 230 2.63 -9.02 9.10
CA LYS A 230 3.96 -8.56 9.52
C LYS A 230 4.95 -9.70 9.77
N ASP A 231 4.45 -10.89 10.11
CA ASP A 231 5.29 -12.01 10.50
C ASP A 231 5.99 -12.63 9.28
N PRO A 232 7.34 -12.73 9.28
CA PRO A 232 8.09 -13.34 8.19
C PRO A 232 7.62 -14.75 7.81
N ASN A 233 7.12 -15.55 8.76
CA ASN A 233 6.66 -16.92 8.51
C ASN A 233 5.32 -16.97 7.77
N THR A 234 4.55 -15.90 7.81
CA THR A 234 3.24 -15.77 7.16
C THR A 234 3.25 -14.65 6.11
N TYR A 235 4.44 -14.30 5.63
CA TYR A 235 4.61 -13.30 4.59
C TYR A 235 3.79 -13.64 3.34
N GLY A 236 3.20 -12.64 2.71
CA GLY A 236 2.33 -12.82 1.54
C GLY A 236 0.93 -13.38 1.83
N HIS A 237 0.63 -13.73 3.09
CA HIS A 237 -0.72 -13.97 3.57
C HIS A 237 -1.36 -12.69 4.13
N LEU A 238 -2.68 -12.65 4.12
CA LEU A 238 -3.43 -11.67 4.90
C LEU A 238 -3.56 -12.16 6.32
N CYS A 239 -3.59 -11.23 7.27
CA CYS A 239 -4.02 -11.51 8.62
C CYS A 239 -5.24 -10.66 8.97
N SER A 240 -5.99 -11.14 9.96
CA SER A 240 -7.13 -10.43 10.54
C SER A 240 -7.09 -10.55 12.05
N CYS A 241 -7.52 -9.51 12.77
CA CYS A 241 -7.60 -9.53 14.23
C CYS A 241 -8.69 -8.56 14.73
N ARG A 242 -9.08 -8.70 15.99
CA ARG A 242 -9.90 -7.68 16.67
C ARG A 242 -9.06 -6.47 17.06
N VAL A 243 -9.74 -5.40 17.48
CA VAL A 243 -9.13 -4.15 17.96
C VAL A 243 -8.08 -4.38 19.06
N SER A 244 -8.32 -5.34 19.95
CA SER A 244 -7.40 -5.73 21.01
C SER A 244 -6.10 -6.38 20.52
N GLY A 245 -5.99 -6.74 19.23
CA GLY A 245 -4.92 -7.58 18.69
C GLY A 245 -5.12 -9.07 18.93
N SER A 246 -6.24 -9.47 19.54
CA SER A 246 -6.58 -10.87 19.78
C SER A 246 -7.35 -11.51 18.62
N ASP A 247 -7.47 -12.85 18.65
CA ASP A 247 -8.12 -13.64 17.60
C ASP A 247 -7.47 -13.43 16.22
N VAL A 248 -6.13 -13.52 16.19
CA VAL A 248 -5.35 -13.38 14.96
C VAL A 248 -5.59 -14.60 14.08
N ARG A 249 -6.07 -14.38 12.86
CA ARG A 249 -6.30 -15.42 11.85
C ARG A 249 -5.62 -15.05 10.55
N PHE A 250 -5.04 -16.04 9.89
CA PHE A 250 -4.35 -15.87 8.61
C PHE A 250 -5.19 -16.40 7.45
N SER A 251 -5.03 -15.80 6.27
CA SER A 251 -5.63 -16.33 5.06
C SER A 251 -4.98 -17.63 4.66
N LYS A 252 -5.78 -18.59 4.16
CA LYS A 252 -5.26 -19.84 3.60
C LYS A 252 -4.39 -19.62 2.37
N GLU A 253 -4.79 -18.67 1.53
CA GLU A 253 -4.09 -18.42 0.28
C GLU A 253 -2.92 -17.47 0.48
N TYR A 254 -1.81 -17.82 -0.15
CA TYR A 254 -0.67 -16.96 -0.41
C TYR A 254 -0.95 -16.13 -1.67
N LEU A 255 -0.96 -14.79 -1.56
CA LEU A 255 -1.50 -13.90 -2.58
C LEU A 255 -0.45 -13.25 -3.50
N LEU A 256 0.81 -13.25 -3.10
CA LEU A 256 1.93 -12.74 -3.90
C LEU A 256 2.25 -13.66 -5.08
N SER A 257 3.10 -13.20 -6.01
CA SER A 257 3.51 -14.02 -7.15
C SER A 257 4.21 -15.30 -6.68
N LYS A 258 3.93 -16.40 -7.38
CA LYS A 258 4.55 -17.71 -7.18
C LYS A 258 5.46 -18.10 -8.35
N ASP A 259 5.58 -17.22 -9.35
CA ASP A 259 6.47 -17.43 -10.48
C ASP A 259 7.91 -17.24 -9.99
N PRO A 260 8.80 -18.25 -10.09
CA PRO A 260 10.17 -18.12 -9.63
C PRO A 260 11.00 -17.08 -10.39
N ALA A 261 10.53 -16.63 -11.57
CA ALA A 261 11.18 -15.54 -12.31
C ALA A 261 10.78 -14.14 -11.81
N ASP A 262 9.76 -14.05 -10.94
CA ASP A 262 9.30 -12.80 -10.36
C ASP A 262 9.95 -12.61 -8.99
N CYS A 263 10.74 -11.55 -8.84
CA CYS A 263 11.23 -11.10 -7.55
C CYS A 263 10.21 -10.14 -6.93
N HIS A 264 9.62 -10.49 -5.80
CA HIS A 264 8.74 -9.59 -5.05
C HIS A 264 9.52 -8.35 -4.60
N VAL A 265 8.92 -7.17 -4.77
CA VAL A 265 9.52 -5.89 -4.36
C VAL A 265 8.73 -5.26 -3.22
N SER A 266 7.43 -5.03 -3.44
CA SER A 266 6.57 -4.38 -2.46
C SER A 266 5.10 -4.65 -2.75
N ALA A 267 4.21 -4.39 -1.78
CA ALA A 267 2.77 -4.56 -1.98
C ALA A 267 1.92 -3.59 -1.17
N THR A 268 0.72 -3.30 -1.68
CA THR A 268 -0.30 -2.53 -0.97
C THR A 268 -1.66 -3.18 -1.12
N LEU A 269 -2.38 -3.28 0.00
CA LEU A 269 -3.72 -3.82 0.07
C LEU A 269 -4.76 -2.70 0.03
N VAL A 270 -5.59 -2.69 -1.02
CA VAL A 270 -6.66 -1.70 -1.19
C VAL A 270 -8.01 -2.36 -0.90
N TYR A 271 -8.75 -1.82 0.06
CA TYR A 271 -10.11 -2.25 0.34
C TYR A 271 -11.10 -1.65 -0.68
N LEU A 272 -11.85 -2.52 -1.36
CA LEU A 272 -12.80 -2.13 -2.41
C LEU A 272 -14.22 -1.92 -1.88
N GLY A 273 -14.47 -2.32 -0.63
CA GLY A 273 -15.82 -2.37 -0.06
C GLY A 273 -16.74 -3.31 -0.85
N GLY A 274 -18.06 -3.05 -0.75
CA GLY A 274 -19.10 -3.81 -1.43
C GLY A 274 -19.96 -4.64 -0.47
N SER A 275 -20.94 -5.38 -1.03
CA SER A 275 -21.79 -6.30 -0.27
C SER A 275 -21.02 -7.52 0.24
N GLU A 276 -19.92 -7.84 -0.42
CA GLU A 276 -18.92 -8.80 0.04
C GLU A 276 -17.60 -8.03 0.22
N PRO A 277 -16.77 -8.39 1.20
CA PRO A 277 -15.58 -7.62 1.52
C PRO A 277 -14.50 -7.84 0.45
N GLY A 278 -14.55 -6.99 -0.58
CA GLY A 278 -13.66 -7.03 -1.73
C GLY A 278 -12.34 -6.31 -1.48
N PHE A 279 -11.27 -6.83 -2.05
CA PHE A 279 -9.92 -6.29 -1.96
C PHE A 279 -9.20 -6.34 -3.30
N CYS A 280 -8.22 -5.46 -3.46
CA CYS A 280 -7.22 -5.52 -4.51
C CYS A 280 -5.83 -5.45 -3.87
N LEU A 281 -5.04 -6.50 -4.02
CA LEU A 281 -3.62 -6.48 -3.73
C LEU A 281 -2.88 -5.91 -4.95
N VAL A 282 -2.18 -4.80 -4.77
CA VAL A 282 -1.29 -4.22 -5.78
C VAL A 282 0.13 -4.60 -5.40
N GLU A 283 0.68 -5.55 -6.13
CA GLU A 283 2.02 -6.07 -5.92
C GLU A 283 2.96 -5.52 -7.00
N CYS A 284 4.12 -5.00 -6.59
CA CYS A 284 5.22 -4.70 -7.48
C CYS A 284 6.15 -5.92 -7.55
N VAL A 285 6.41 -6.40 -8.76
CA VAL A 285 7.38 -7.48 -9.02
C VAL A 285 8.43 -7.00 -10.01
N CYS A 286 9.68 -7.37 -9.75
CA CYS A 286 10.78 -7.22 -10.67
C CYS A 286 10.94 -8.53 -11.45
N ILE A 287 10.92 -8.46 -12.78
CA ILE A 287 11.28 -9.59 -13.63
C ILE A 287 12.74 -9.41 -13.99
N THR A 288 13.55 -10.38 -13.60
CA THR A 288 14.89 -10.52 -14.16
C THR A 288 14.75 -11.21 -15.51
N ASP A 289 15.21 -10.56 -16.59
CA ASP A 289 15.45 -11.27 -17.86
C ASP A 289 16.66 -12.19 -17.62
N THR A 290 16.44 -13.30 -16.92
CA THR A 290 17.40 -14.39 -16.87
C THR A 290 17.41 -15.02 -18.26
N ARG A 291 18.20 -14.43 -19.18
CA ARG A 291 19.08 -15.30 -19.96
C ARG A 291 20.00 -15.94 -18.93
N VAL A 292 19.57 -17.09 -18.41
CA VAL A 292 20.35 -17.96 -17.51
C VAL A 292 21.77 -18.22 -18.08
N GLU A 293 21.97 -17.97 -19.38
CA GLU A 293 23.25 -18.00 -20.10
C GLU A 293 24.28 -16.90 -19.73
N GLU A 294 23.91 -15.84 -19.00
CA GLU A 294 24.88 -14.82 -18.53
C GLU A 294 25.34 -15.03 -17.08
N CYS A 295 24.62 -15.81 -16.28
CA CYS A 295 25.16 -16.34 -15.02
C CYS A 295 26.27 -17.37 -15.27
N ASP A 296 26.16 -18.15 -16.35
CA ASP A 296 27.24 -19.07 -16.80
C ASP A 296 28.49 -18.32 -17.27
N GLN A 297 28.36 -17.07 -17.73
CA GLN A 297 29.50 -16.26 -18.15
C GLN A 297 30.21 -15.59 -16.96
N LEU A 298 29.48 -15.25 -15.89
CA LEU A 298 30.08 -14.83 -14.63
C LEU A 298 30.78 -15.98 -13.89
N VAL A 299 30.38 -17.23 -14.13
CA VAL A 299 31.08 -18.44 -13.63
C VAL A 299 32.34 -18.74 -14.46
N LYS A 300 32.38 -18.43 -15.77
CA LYS A 300 33.56 -18.65 -16.61
C LYS A 300 34.75 -17.73 -16.31
N CYS A 301 34.53 -16.59 -15.65
CA CYS A 301 35.62 -15.72 -15.23
C CYS A 301 36.41 -16.26 -14.01
N VAL A 302 35.97 -17.36 -13.40
CA VAL A 302 36.65 -17.97 -12.24
C VAL A 302 37.65 -19.07 -12.64
N ASP A 303 37.58 -19.60 -13.86
CA ASP A 303 38.52 -20.65 -14.31
C ASP A 303 39.84 -20.10 -14.89
N GLU A 304 39.93 -18.80 -15.23
CA GLU A 304 41.14 -18.22 -15.83
C GLU A 304 41.83 -17.12 -14.98
N GLY A 305 41.28 -16.78 -13.82
CA GLY A 305 41.86 -15.78 -12.90
C GLY A 305 41.95 -16.32 -11.48
N GLY A 306 43.13 -16.79 -11.09
CA GLY A 306 43.39 -17.33 -9.75
C GLY A 306 43.08 -16.33 -8.63
N GLY A 307 41.90 -16.46 -8.04
CA GLY A 307 41.47 -15.73 -6.84
C GLY A 307 40.65 -16.67 -5.95
N ASN A 308 41.20 -17.00 -4.79
CA ASN A 308 40.57 -17.87 -3.79
C ASN A 308 39.30 -17.21 -3.24
N CYS A 309 38.12 -17.70 -3.63
CA CYS A 309 36.83 -17.17 -3.17
C CYS A 309 36.02 -18.27 -2.48
N GLY A 310 36.47 -18.70 -1.29
CA GLY A 310 35.78 -19.71 -0.48
C GLY A 310 34.39 -19.29 0.05
N GLU A 311 33.96 -18.04 -0.18
CA GLU A 311 32.61 -17.54 0.11
C GLU A 311 31.61 -17.91 -1.00
N LEU A 312 32.04 -17.97 -2.26
CA LEU A 312 31.20 -18.30 -3.42
C LEU A 312 30.87 -19.79 -3.49
N ASP A 313 31.80 -20.66 -3.08
CA ASP A 313 31.57 -22.11 -2.98
C ASP A 313 30.54 -22.47 -1.90
N GLN A 314 30.44 -21.66 -0.83
CA GLN A 314 29.44 -21.85 0.23
C GLN A 314 28.04 -21.44 -0.24
N LEU A 315 27.91 -20.35 -1.00
CA LEU A 315 26.64 -19.93 -1.61
C LEU A 315 26.17 -20.93 -2.68
N LYS A 316 27.08 -21.52 -3.45
CA LYS A 316 26.76 -22.57 -4.44
C LYS A 316 26.15 -23.81 -3.76
N LYS A 317 26.67 -24.17 -2.59
CA LYS A 317 26.16 -25.30 -1.80
C LYS A 317 24.74 -25.05 -1.27
N ASN A 318 24.45 -23.81 -0.86
CA ASN A 318 23.14 -23.43 -0.32
C ASN A 318 22.06 -23.29 -1.41
N VAL A 319 22.44 -23.11 -2.68
CA VAL A 319 21.51 -23.09 -3.83
C VAL A 319 21.17 -24.50 -4.31
N ASP A 320 22.14 -25.42 -4.28
CA ASP A 320 21.91 -26.83 -4.63
C ASP A 320 21.17 -27.61 -3.52
N GLU A 321 21.29 -27.17 -2.27
CA GLU A 321 20.55 -27.73 -1.11
C GLU A 321 19.31 -26.91 -0.76
N GLY A 322 18.37 -26.76 -1.70
CA GLY A 322 16.92 -26.69 -1.44
C GLY A 322 16.35 -25.71 -0.40
N ASP A 323 17.09 -24.73 0.11
CA ASP A 323 16.63 -23.83 1.15
C ASP A 323 16.01 -22.55 0.56
N THR A 324 14.83 -22.22 1.10
CA THR A 324 13.89 -21.17 0.72
C THR A 324 14.53 -19.85 0.24
N ALA A 325 14.44 -19.61 -1.07
CA ALA A 325 14.91 -18.43 -1.79
C ALA A 325 14.06 -17.15 -1.54
N SER A 326 13.88 -16.77 -0.27
CA SER A 326 13.28 -15.47 0.10
C SER A 326 14.29 -14.50 0.72
N GLY A 327 15.47 -14.95 1.16
CA GLY A 327 16.49 -14.11 1.79
C GLY A 327 17.59 -13.61 0.86
N ASN A 328 17.76 -14.21 -0.32
CA ASN A 328 19.02 -14.07 -1.06
C ASN A 328 19.05 -12.93 -2.09
N CYS A 329 17.91 -12.31 -2.45
CA CYS A 329 17.91 -11.25 -3.47
C CYS A 329 18.53 -9.94 -2.95
N GLU A 330 18.30 -9.58 -1.68
CA GLU A 330 18.89 -8.41 -1.04
C GLU A 330 20.41 -8.57 -0.88
N GLU A 331 20.86 -9.77 -0.47
CA GLU A 331 22.29 -10.09 -0.33
C GLU A 331 23.00 -10.13 -1.69
N LEU A 332 22.36 -10.70 -2.73
CA LEU A 332 22.87 -10.66 -4.10
C LEU A 332 22.95 -9.23 -4.66
N TYR A 333 21.99 -8.37 -4.31
CA TYR A 333 21.97 -6.95 -4.69
C TYR A 333 23.12 -6.18 -4.03
N GLN A 334 23.39 -6.43 -2.75
CA GLN A 334 24.50 -5.80 -2.03
C GLN A 334 25.87 -6.34 -2.45
N LEU A 335 26.00 -7.65 -2.71
CA LEU A 335 27.25 -8.23 -3.21
C LEU A 335 27.60 -7.69 -4.60
N LYS A 336 26.61 -7.55 -5.50
CA LYS A 336 26.86 -7.08 -6.87
C LYS A 336 27.22 -5.59 -6.93
N LYS A 337 26.61 -4.77 -6.07
CA LYS A 337 27.02 -3.37 -5.89
C LYS A 337 28.49 -3.23 -5.51
N ASN A 338 29.02 -4.16 -4.70
CA ASN A 338 30.43 -4.15 -4.29
C ASN A 338 31.38 -4.65 -5.40
N VAL A 339 30.89 -5.41 -6.39
CA VAL A 339 31.69 -5.88 -7.55
C VAL A 339 31.75 -4.82 -8.66
N ASP A 340 30.67 -4.07 -8.88
CA ASP A 340 30.61 -3.01 -9.89
C ASP A 340 31.45 -1.76 -9.54
N GLU A 341 31.91 -1.62 -8.29
CA GLU A 341 32.92 -0.60 -7.91
C GLU A 341 34.35 -0.97 -8.33
N GLY A 342 34.56 -2.20 -8.85
CA GLY A 342 35.90 -2.76 -9.11
C GLY A 342 36.30 -2.95 -10.58
N ASP A 343 35.38 -3.10 -11.54
CA ASP A 343 35.80 -3.35 -12.93
C ASP A 343 34.79 -2.88 -14.00
N GLY A 344 35.32 -2.28 -15.06
CA GLY A 344 34.59 -1.47 -16.05
C GLY A 344 33.81 -2.25 -17.11
N ALA A 345 32.86 -3.11 -16.70
CA ALA A 345 31.96 -3.81 -17.62
C ALA A 345 30.49 -3.53 -17.27
N SER A 346 30.02 -2.31 -17.53
CA SER A 346 28.60 -1.94 -17.36
C SER A 346 27.73 -2.57 -18.47
N GLY A 347 27.37 -3.83 -18.30
CA GLY A 347 26.17 -4.39 -18.92
C GLY A 347 24.96 -3.90 -18.15
N SER A 348 24.21 -2.93 -18.68
CA SER A 348 22.99 -2.43 -18.05
C SER A 348 21.94 -3.56 -17.97
N MET A 349 21.79 -4.15 -16.78
CA MET A 349 20.66 -5.01 -16.45
C MET A 349 19.39 -4.16 -16.46
N HIS A 350 18.62 -4.22 -17.55
CA HIS A 350 17.30 -3.59 -17.62
C HIS A 350 16.30 -4.42 -16.81
N HIS A 351 16.19 -4.12 -15.51
CA HIS A 351 15.12 -4.64 -14.67
C HIS A 351 13.77 -4.20 -15.22
N LYS A 352 12.84 -5.15 -15.38
CA LYS A 352 11.48 -4.87 -15.86
C LYS A 352 10.51 -5.03 -14.71
N TYR A 353 9.89 -3.93 -14.32
CA TYR A 353 8.91 -3.93 -13.24
C TYR A 353 7.48 -4.11 -13.78
N ILE A 354 6.69 -4.88 -13.03
CA ILE A 354 5.28 -5.15 -13.30
C ILE A 354 4.47 -4.91 -12.04
N TYR A 355 3.30 -4.30 -12.22
CA TYR A 355 2.28 -4.27 -11.20
C TYR A 355 1.30 -5.41 -11.42
N ARG A 356 1.27 -6.36 -10.49
CA ARG A 356 0.36 -7.48 -10.43
C ARG A 356 -0.81 -7.13 -9.51
N LEU A 357 -1.99 -7.00 -10.09
CA LEU A 357 -3.23 -6.65 -9.40
C LEU A 357 -4.03 -7.93 -9.16
N THR A 358 -4.16 -8.33 -7.91
CA THR A 358 -4.94 -9.50 -7.50
C THR A 358 -6.20 -9.04 -6.78
N THR A 359 -7.35 -9.17 -7.44
CA THR A 359 -8.66 -8.82 -6.87
C THR A 359 -9.35 -10.06 -6.33
N PHE A 360 -9.92 -9.98 -5.13
CA PHE A 360 -10.58 -11.11 -4.46
C PHE A 360 -11.62 -10.61 -3.45
N SER A 361 -12.40 -11.51 -2.90
CA SER A 361 -13.32 -11.26 -1.79
C SER A 361 -12.96 -12.16 -0.63
N LEU A 362 -13.00 -11.62 0.59
CA LEU A 362 -12.72 -12.41 1.79
C LEU A 362 -13.99 -13.03 2.36
N SER A 363 -13.83 -14.21 2.94
CA SER A 363 -14.89 -14.91 3.65
C SER A 363 -14.29 -15.88 4.65
N TYR A 364 -15.13 -16.41 5.54
CA TYR A 364 -14.79 -17.58 6.34
C TYR A 364 -15.27 -18.84 5.64
N ASP A 365 -14.42 -19.86 5.60
CA ASP A 365 -14.85 -21.17 5.15
C ASP A 365 -15.60 -21.94 6.25
N ASN A 366 -15.98 -23.19 5.95
CA ASN A 366 -16.70 -24.04 6.88
C ASN A 366 -15.92 -24.38 8.17
N ASN A 367 -14.59 -24.18 8.16
CA ASN A 367 -13.74 -24.40 9.33
C ASN A 367 -13.52 -23.10 10.14
N GLY A 368 -14.04 -21.96 9.67
CA GLY A 368 -13.84 -20.66 10.30
C GLY A 368 -12.52 -19.99 9.94
N ASP A 369 -11.80 -20.54 8.95
CA ASP A 369 -10.53 -19.99 8.46
C ASP A 369 -10.79 -18.89 7.44
N LEU A 370 -9.95 -17.85 7.44
CA LEU A 370 -10.05 -16.76 6.47
C LEU A 370 -9.59 -17.27 5.10
N THR A 371 -10.39 -17.02 4.07
CA THR A 371 -10.10 -17.47 2.70
C THR A 371 -10.59 -16.47 1.66
N THR A 372 -9.87 -16.44 0.54
CA THR A 372 -10.29 -15.77 -0.70
C THR A 372 -11.19 -16.65 -1.58
N GLY A 373 -11.34 -17.94 -1.24
CA GLY A 373 -12.04 -18.94 -2.03
C GLY A 373 -11.54 -18.96 -3.49
N ASP A 374 -12.47 -19.20 -4.41
CA ASP A 374 -12.18 -19.19 -5.85
C ASP A 374 -12.32 -17.80 -6.49
N THR A 375 -12.26 -16.72 -5.69
CA THR A 375 -12.59 -15.36 -6.15
C THR A 375 -11.41 -14.57 -6.72
N CYS A 376 -10.19 -15.10 -6.59
CA CYS A 376 -8.97 -14.45 -7.03
C CYS A 376 -8.92 -14.26 -8.55
N VAL A 377 -8.79 -13.01 -8.99
CA VAL A 377 -8.56 -12.62 -10.39
C VAL A 377 -7.30 -11.78 -10.47
N VAL A 378 -6.37 -12.19 -11.33
CA VAL A 378 -5.06 -11.55 -11.49
C VAL A 378 -4.98 -10.78 -12.81
N GLN A 379 -4.44 -9.57 -12.77
CA GLN A 379 -4.10 -8.76 -13.93
C GLN A 379 -2.70 -8.16 -13.79
N CYS A 380 -1.85 -8.33 -14.79
CA CYS A 380 -0.49 -7.78 -14.78
C CYS A 380 -0.39 -6.58 -15.72
N TYR A 381 0.25 -5.50 -15.25
CA TYR A 381 0.46 -4.28 -16.00
C TYR A 381 1.94 -3.92 -16.02
N LYS A 382 2.48 -3.58 -17.19
CA LYS A 382 3.84 -3.04 -17.31
C LYS A 382 3.91 -1.67 -16.65
N VAL A 383 4.93 -1.48 -15.81
CA VAL A 383 5.24 -0.17 -15.24
C VAL A 383 5.84 0.73 -16.34
N PRO A 384 5.54 2.05 -16.37
CA PRO A 384 6.14 2.97 -17.35
C PRO A 384 7.66 3.02 -17.21
N GLU A 385 8.38 3.16 -18.33
CA GLU A 385 9.86 3.13 -18.35
C GLU A 385 10.48 4.36 -17.69
N GLU A 386 9.73 5.47 -17.59
CA GLU A 386 10.17 6.73 -17.03
C GLU A 386 10.07 6.79 -15.49
N VAL A 387 9.48 5.76 -14.86
CA VAL A 387 9.39 5.61 -13.41
C VAL A 387 10.79 5.58 -12.81
N SER A 388 10.97 6.26 -11.68
CA SER A 388 12.25 6.21 -10.98
C SER A 388 12.42 4.93 -10.17
N GLU A 389 13.65 4.41 -10.14
CA GLU A 389 13.99 3.22 -9.33
C GLU A 389 13.69 3.41 -7.82
N ALA A 390 13.76 4.64 -7.32
CA ALA A 390 13.48 4.94 -5.93
C ALA A 390 12.02 4.68 -5.53
N ILE A 391 11.07 4.70 -6.48
CA ILE A 391 9.66 4.39 -6.18
C ILE A 391 9.50 2.93 -5.71
N TYR A 392 10.39 2.04 -6.14
CA TYR A 392 10.34 0.61 -5.86
C TYR A 392 10.82 0.27 -4.43
N GLN A 393 11.51 1.21 -3.77
CA GLN A 393 11.86 1.09 -2.35
C GLN A 393 10.65 1.37 -1.44
N GLN A 394 9.52 1.77 -2.01
CA GLN A 394 8.29 2.09 -1.29
C GLN A 394 7.14 1.24 -1.82
N ASN A 395 6.05 1.25 -1.06
CA ASN A 395 4.83 0.54 -1.40
C ASN A 395 4.08 1.22 -2.58
N PRO A 396 3.45 0.45 -3.49
CA PRO A 396 2.68 1.04 -4.58
C PRO A 396 1.54 1.92 -4.09
N VAL A 397 1.42 3.15 -4.61
CA VAL A 397 0.33 4.04 -4.23
C VAL A 397 -0.90 3.79 -5.09
N ALA A 398 -1.97 3.34 -4.43
CA ALA A 398 -3.21 2.96 -5.07
C ALA A 398 -4.43 3.37 -4.25
N PHE A 399 -5.45 3.95 -4.90
CA PHE A 399 -6.68 4.38 -4.25
C PHE A 399 -7.92 3.85 -4.97
N TRP A 400 -8.94 3.46 -4.21
CA TRP A 400 -10.25 3.07 -4.73
C TRP A 400 -11.26 4.18 -4.48
N LEU A 401 -11.70 4.87 -5.55
CA LEU A 401 -12.54 6.07 -5.50
C LEU A 401 -13.69 6.05 -6.52
#